data_AF-A0A4U5ML38-F1
#
_entry.id   AF-A0A4U5ML38-F1
#
_cell.length_a   1.000
_cell.length_b   1.000
_cell.length_c   1.000
_cell.angle_alpha   90.00
_cell.angle_beta   90.00
_cell.angle_gamma   90.00
#
_symmetry.space_group_name_H-M   'P 1'
#
loop_
_entity.id
_entity.type
_entity.pdbx_description
1 polymer ?
#
loop_
_entity_poly.entity_id
_entity_poly.type
_entity_poly.pdbx_seq_one_letter_code
_entity_poly.pdbx_strand_id
1 'polypeptide(L)'
;MVRDTKGRCCFGMCDLVHNMIFTGLLTIIFGILELLAFVYMDAPILLKIGLLVSGILNIPCGFFAAYGSWHRTSYLLRPFMAFSKAKCVVYVIGIVFTICSHINWETAVDNFQMWDSRKHPDNEEHKARMILLAFTVAFILLFVVAIKHYCLCKKTYRFFKAEEAAKQRPAVVEASSTNDRLAARMNNRQVAHSNYF
;
A
#
# COMPACT_ATOMS: atom_id res chain seq x y z
N MET A 1 -6.74 23.38 -31.47
CA MET A 1 -7.35 23.50 -30.13
C MET A 1 -6.46 22.83 -29.11
N VAL A 2 -5.63 23.61 -28.42
CA VAL A 2 -4.85 23.16 -27.25
C VAL A 2 -5.85 23.07 -26.10
N ARG A 3 -6.05 21.87 -25.54
CA ARG A 3 -6.93 21.70 -24.38
C ARG A 3 -6.30 22.39 -23.17
N ASP A 4 -6.97 23.42 -22.67
CA ASP A 4 -6.76 24.06 -21.36
C ASP A 4 -7.04 23.09 -20.20
N THR A 5 -6.14 22.14 -19.97
CA THR A 5 -6.21 21.21 -18.81
C THR A 5 -5.16 21.51 -17.73
N LYS A 6 -4.44 22.64 -17.80
CA LYS A 6 -3.38 22.96 -16.83
C LYS A 6 -3.88 23.49 -15.49
N GLY A 7 -5.11 24.03 -15.41
CA GLY A 7 -5.65 24.60 -14.15
C GLY A 7 -6.21 23.57 -13.16
N ARG A 8 -6.70 22.41 -13.63
CA ARG A 8 -7.29 21.35 -12.77
C ARG A 8 -6.30 20.29 -12.30
N CYS A 9 -5.06 20.29 -12.82
CA CYS A 9 -4.03 19.34 -12.39
C CYS A 9 -3.40 19.71 -11.04
N CYS A 10 -3.22 20.99 -10.72
CA CYS A 10 -2.45 21.39 -9.54
C CYS A 10 -3.15 21.06 -8.21
N PHE A 11 -4.46 21.26 -8.09
CA PHE A 11 -5.21 20.97 -6.87
C PHE A 11 -5.28 19.46 -6.56
N GLY A 12 -5.69 18.64 -7.53
CA GLY A 12 -5.74 17.18 -7.35
C GLY A 12 -4.37 16.52 -7.13
N MET A 13 -3.28 17.16 -7.58
CA MET A 13 -1.91 16.70 -7.34
C MET A 13 -1.40 17.05 -5.94
N CYS A 14 -1.73 18.25 -5.43
CA CYS A 14 -1.49 18.59 -4.02
C CYS A 14 -2.25 17.63 -3.11
N ASP A 15 -3.52 17.34 -3.40
CA ASP A 15 -4.31 16.39 -2.62
C ASP A 15 -3.69 14.98 -2.62
N LEU A 16 -3.13 14.53 -3.74
CA LEU A 16 -2.48 13.22 -3.83
C LEU A 16 -1.26 13.12 -2.90
N VAL A 17 -0.42 14.16 -2.86
CA VAL A 17 0.78 14.20 -2.01
C VAL A 17 0.39 14.29 -0.52
N HIS A 18 -0.56 15.17 -0.17
CA HIS A 18 -1.05 15.28 1.21
C HIS A 18 -1.70 13.99 1.70
N ASN A 19 -2.52 13.34 0.87
CA ASN A 19 -3.11 12.04 1.20
C ASN A 19 -2.05 10.96 1.43
N MET A 20 -0.94 10.98 0.68
CA MET A 20 0.14 10.02 0.87
C MET A 20 0.96 10.31 2.15
N ILE A 21 1.19 11.58 2.48
CA ILE A 21 1.79 11.98 3.75
C ILE A 21 0.93 11.52 4.92
N PHE A 22 -0.37 11.83 4.87
CA PHE A 22 -1.34 11.43 5.89
C PHE A 22 -1.39 9.90 6.05
N THR A 23 -1.41 9.16 4.94
CA THR A 23 -1.36 7.69 4.93
C THR A 23 -0.07 7.15 5.56
N GLY A 24 1.07 7.77 5.27
CA GLY A 24 2.36 7.42 5.87
C GLY A 24 2.35 7.62 7.39
N LEU A 25 1.87 8.77 7.86
CA LEU A 25 1.74 9.07 9.30
C LEU A 25 0.79 8.11 10.01
N LEU A 26 -0.39 7.83 9.42
CA LEU A 26 -1.31 6.84 9.96
C LEU A 26 -0.66 5.46 10.08
N THR A 27 0.13 5.05 9.09
CA THR A 27 0.84 3.76 9.13
C THR A 27 1.86 3.72 10.27
N ILE A 28 2.54 4.83 10.57
CA ILE A 28 3.43 4.92 11.73
C ILE A 28 2.65 4.78 13.04
N ILE A 29 1.53 5.51 13.17
CA ILE A 29 0.68 5.44 14.35
C ILE A 29 0.17 4.01 14.58
N PHE A 30 -0.30 3.33 13.53
CA PHE A 30 -0.70 1.93 13.63
C PHE A 30 0.46 1.01 14.04
N GLY A 31 1.66 1.23 13.52
CA GLY A 31 2.84 0.47 13.94
C GLY A 31 3.17 0.63 15.42
N ILE A 32 3.04 1.85 15.97
CA ILE A 32 3.23 2.13 17.40
C ILE A 32 2.13 1.43 18.22
N LEU A 33 0.86 1.53 17.80
CA LEU A 33 -0.25 0.86 18.47
C LEU A 33 -0.10 -0.67 18.47
N GLU A 34 0.39 -1.26 17.39
CA GLU A 34 0.68 -2.70 17.30
C GLU A 34 1.79 -3.13 18.28
N LEU A 35 2.84 -2.31 18.44
CA LEU A 35 3.89 -2.56 19.43
C LEU A 35 3.39 -2.42 20.87
N LEU A 36 2.52 -1.43 21.14
CA LEU A 36 1.88 -1.30 22.45
C LEU A 36 0.98 -2.51 22.72
N ALA A 37 0.19 -2.95 21.75
CA ALA A 37 -0.64 -4.15 21.86
C ALA A 37 0.20 -5.40 22.14
N PHE A 38 1.37 -5.53 21.52
CA PHE A 38 2.31 -6.62 21.82
C PHE A 38 2.77 -6.64 23.29
N VAL A 39 2.99 -5.48 23.90
CA VAL A 39 3.45 -5.36 25.30
C VAL A 39 2.31 -5.59 26.30
N TYR A 40 1.12 -5.05 26.02
CA TYR A 40 0.03 -4.97 26.98
C TYR A 40 -1.07 -6.02 26.80
N MET A 41 -1.17 -6.67 25.63
CA MET A 41 -2.19 -7.70 25.41
C MET A 41 -1.64 -9.10 25.66
N ASP A 42 -2.37 -9.85 26.47
CA ASP A 42 -2.08 -11.27 26.66
C ASP A 42 -2.75 -12.09 25.55
N ALA A 43 -2.01 -12.20 24.44
CA ALA A 43 -2.41 -12.91 23.23
C ALA A 43 -1.57 -14.18 23.00
N PRO A 44 -2.07 -15.13 22.18
CA PRO A 44 -1.30 -16.29 21.74
C PRO A 44 0.04 -15.89 21.12
N ILE A 45 1.09 -16.71 21.33
CA ILE A 45 2.47 -16.42 20.88
C ILE A 45 2.51 -16.10 19.38
N LEU A 46 1.77 -16.83 18.56
CA LEU A 46 1.71 -16.61 17.11
C LEU A 46 1.18 -15.20 16.77
N LEU A 47 0.15 -14.73 17.48
CA LEU A 47 -0.40 -13.39 17.29
C LEU A 47 0.59 -12.32 17.79
N LYS A 48 1.27 -12.57 18.92
CA LYS A 48 2.32 -11.66 19.44
C LYS A 48 3.47 -11.49 18.44
N ILE A 49 3.96 -12.57 17.84
CA ILE A 49 5.01 -12.50 16.81
C ILE A 49 4.52 -11.72 15.58
N GLY A 50 3.28 -11.99 15.13
CA GLY A 50 2.67 -11.27 14.01
C GLY A 50 2.55 -9.76 14.25
N LEU A 51 2.09 -9.37 15.44
CA LEU A 51 1.98 -7.96 15.86
C LEU A 51 3.35 -7.29 15.94
N LEU A 52 4.36 -7.96 16.49
CA LEU A 52 5.72 -7.44 16.58
C LEU A 52 6.32 -7.18 15.20
N VAL A 53 6.24 -8.17 14.29
CA VAL A 53 6.76 -8.05 12.93
C VAL A 53 6.02 -6.96 12.15
N SER A 54 4.68 -6.91 12.27
CA SER A 54 3.87 -5.87 11.63
C SER A 54 4.25 -4.48 12.13
N GLY A 55 4.37 -4.30 13.45
CA GLY A 55 4.72 -3.02 14.07
C GLY A 55 6.09 -2.51 13.64
N ILE A 56 7.10 -3.39 13.68
CA ILE A 56 8.47 -3.07 13.26
C ILE A 56 8.54 -2.68 11.78
N LEU A 57 7.74 -3.29 10.90
CA LEU A 57 7.74 -2.98 9.47
C LEU A 57 6.90 -1.73 9.14
N ASN A 58 5.81 -1.50 9.87
CA ASN A 58 4.88 -0.38 9.66
C ASN A 58 5.54 0.97 9.89
N ILE A 59 6.35 1.10 10.93
CA ILE A 59 7.03 2.35 11.31
C ILE A 59 7.98 2.85 10.20
N PRO A 60 9.03 2.09 9.77
CA PRO A 60 9.96 2.56 8.76
C PRO A 60 9.29 2.71 7.39
N CYS A 61 8.35 1.81 7.02
CA CYS A 61 7.64 1.93 5.76
C CYS A 61 6.75 3.18 5.74
N GLY A 62 6.02 3.45 6.82
CA GLY A 62 5.20 4.66 6.97
C GLY A 62 6.06 5.93 6.91
N PHE A 63 7.24 5.90 7.52
CA PHE A 63 8.21 7.00 7.42
C PHE A 63 8.68 7.22 5.97
N PHE A 64 9.07 6.17 5.24
CA PHE A 64 9.46 6.30 3.84
C PHE A 64 8.33 6.83 2.95
N ALA A 65 7.08 6.44 3.22
CA ALA A 65 5.91 6.99 2.55
C ALA A 65 5.73 8.48 2.81
N ALA A 66 5.76 8.92 4.07
CA ALA A 66 5.55 10.31 4.43
C ALA A 66 6.72 11.19 3.96
N TYR A 67 7.95 10.81 4.30
CA TYR A 67 9.16 11.54 3.94
C TYR A 67 9.38 11.57 2.43
N GLY A 68 9.20 10.43 1.73
CA GLY A 68 9.29 10.36 0.29
C GLY A 68 8.27 11.24 -0.42
N SER A 69 7.06 11.37 0.15
CA SER A 69 6.03 12.26 -0.37
C SER A 69 6.32 13.73 -0.11
N TRP A 70 6.81 14.05 1.09
CA TRP A 70 7.18 15.42 1.47
C TRP A 70 8.31 15.97 0.60
N HIS A 71 9.36 15.17 0.39
CA HIS A 71 10.53 15.56 -0.42
C HIS A 71 10.37 15.25 -1.92
N ARG A 72 9.20 14.74 -2.33
CA ARG A 72 8.89 14.37 -3.72
C ARG A 72 9.92 13.41 -4.35
N THR A 73 10.41 12.45 -3.58
CA THR A 73 11.42 11.49 -4.01
C THR A 73 10.77 10.14 -4.35
N SER A 74 10.82 9.75 -5.63
CA SER A 74 10.13 8.55 -6.10
C SER A 74 10.74 7.25 -5.55
N TYR A 75 12.05 7.22 -5.29
CA TYR A 75 12.76 6.01 -4.86
C TYR A 75 12.34 5.54 -3.45
N LEU A 76 12.01 6.46 -2.54
CA LEU A 76 11.56 6.14 -1.18
C LEU A 76 10.15 5.56 -1.12
N LEU A 77 9.33 5.77 -2.17
CA LEU A 77 8.00 5.16 -2.26
C LEU A 77 8.03 3.68 -2.68
N ARG A 78 9.13 3.21 -3.29
CA ARG A 78 9.29 1.81 -3.72
C ARG A 78 9.18 0.80 -2.56
N PRO A 79 9.91 0.93 -1.44
CA PRO A 79 9.78 0.00 -0.32
C PRO A 79 8.37 -0.02 0.26
N PHE A 80 7.72 1.14 0.40
CA PHE A 80 6.34 1.21 0.88
C PHE A 80 5.35 0.53 -0.09
N MET A 81 5.56 0.65 -1.40
CA MET A 81 4.75 -0.01 -2.42
C MET A 81 4.90 -1.54 -2.37
N ALA A 82 6.13 -2.03 -2.24
CA ALA A 82 6.42 -3.46 -2.08
C ALA A 82 5.79 -4.00 -0.79
N PHE A 83 5.93 -3.27 0.32
CA PHE A 83 5.34 -3.60 1.60
C PHE A 83 3.81 -3.65 1.55
N SER A 84 3.17 -2.63 0.96
CA SER A 84 1.71 -2.60 0.79
C SER A 84 1.20 -3.77 -0.06
N LYS A 85 1.96 -4.16 -1.10
CA LYS A 85 1.64 -5.35 -1.90
C LYS A 85 1.77 -6.64 -1.10
N ALA A 86 2.82 -6.77 -0.28
CA ALA A 86 3.01 -7.92 0.60
C ALA A 86 1.87 -8.06 1.62
N LYS A 87 1.44 -6.94 2.23
CA LYS A 87 0.26 -6.91 3.10
C LYS A 87 -1.00 -7.42 2.43
N CYS A 88 -1.26 -7.01 1.19
CA CYS A 88 -2.42 -7.52 0.45
C CYS A 88 -2.40 -9.05 0.35
N VAL A 89 -1.23 -9.66 0.09
CA VAL A 89 -1.09 -11.12 0.01
C VAL A 89 -1.35 -11.76 1.37
N VAL A 90 -0.75 -11.23 2.44
CA VAL A 90 -0.94 -11.74 3.81
C VAL A 90 -2.41 -11.67 4.21
N TYR A 91 -3.11 -10.57 3.92
CA TYR A 91 -4.54 -10.44 4.24
C TYR A 91 -5.41 -11.39 3.42
N VAL A 92 -5.10 -11.64 2.15
CA VAL A 92 -5.81 -12.67 1.36
C VAL A 92 -5.62 -14.05 1.98
N ILE A 93 -4.40 -14.41 2.38
CA ILE A 93 -4.13 -15.67 3.07
C ILE A 93 -4.94 -15.74 4.38
N GLY A 94 -4.96 -14.66 5.17
CA GLY A 94 -5.76 -14.57 6.40
C GLY A 94 -7.27 -14.72 6.16
N ILE A 95 -7.81 -14.13 5.10
CA ILE A 95 -9.22 -14.29 4.72
C ILE A 95 -9.53 -15.75 4.35
N VAL A 96 -8.70 -16.37 3.49
CA VAL A 96 -8.89 -17.78 3.11
C VAL A 96 -8.82 -18.68 4.34
N PHE A 97 -7.82 -18.46 5.20
CA PHE A 97 -7.64 -19.24 6.40
C PHE A 97 -8.83 -19.10 7.36
N THR A 98 -9.31 -17.87 7.61
CA THR A 98 -10.48 -17.63 8.48
C THR A 98 -11.76 -18.25 7.91
N ILE A 99 -11.98 -18.21 6.59
CA ILE A 99 -13.11 -18.90 5.94
C ILE A 99 -13.01 -20.42 6.13
N CYS A 100 -11.84 -21.01 5.93
CA CYS A 100 -11.63 -22.44 6.18
C CYS A 100 -11.88 -22.80 7.66
N SER A 101 -11.49 -21.93 8.59
CA SER A 101 -11.74 -22.11 10.03
C SER A 101 -13.22 -22.03 10.40
N HIS A 102 -14.08 -21.37 9.61
CA HIS A 102 -15.54 -21.44 9.81
C HIS A 102 -16.11 -22.83 9.53
N ILE A 103 -15.51 -23.56 8.59
CA ILE A 103 -15.93 -24.92 8.22
C ILE A 103 -15.45 -25.92 9.27
N ASN A 104 -14.22 -25.74 9.77
CA ASN A 104 -13.59 -26.63 10.74
C ASN A 104 -13.24 -25.89 12.04
N TRP A 105 -14.27 -25.47 12.78
CA TRP A 105 -14.15 -24.60 13.94
C TRP A 105 -13.45 -25.26 15.14
N GLU A 106 -13.62 -26.57 15.33
CA GLU A 106 -12.97 -27.33 16.42
C GLU A 106 -11.44 -27.25 16.29
N THR A 107 -10.94 -27.46 15.07
CA THR A 107 -9.51 -27.34 14.76
C THR A 107 -9.00 -25.90 14.91
N ALA A 108 -9.86 -24.89 14.78
CA ALA A 108 -9.50 -23.49 15.01
C ALA A 108 -9.44 -23.15 16.51
N VAL A 109 -10.33 -23.71 17.33
CA VAL A 109 -10.29 -23.52 18.78
C VAL A 109 -8.99 -24.10 19.36
N ASP A 110 -8.62 -25.31 18.93
CA ASP A 110 -7.42 -26.00 19.40
C ASP A 110 -6.12 -25.32 18.92
N ASN A 111 -6.04 -24.93 17.63
CA ASN A 111 -4.81 -24.36 17.07
C ASN A 111 -4.53 -22.93 17.52
N PHE A 112 -5.56 -22.13 17.76
CA PHE A 112 -5.38 -20.74 18.17
C PHE A 112 -5.39 -20.56 19.69
N GLN A 113 -5.63 -21.64 20.44
CA GLN A 113 -5.83 -21.59 21.90
C GLN A 113 -6.79 -20.46 22.27
N MET A 114 -7.82 -20.23 21.44
CA MET A 114 -8.72 -19.08 21.60
C MET A 114 -9.55 -19.20 22.88
N TRP A 115 -9.62 -20.38 23.49
CA TRP A 115 -10.51 -20.68 24.58
C TRP A 115 -10.08 -21.93 25.39
N ASP A 116 -10.33 -21.94 26.70
CA ASP A 116 -10.16 -23.10 27.58
C ASP A 116 -11.52 -23.79 27.74
N SER A 117 -11.73 -24.89 27.00
CA SER A 117 -13.03 -25.58 26.86
C SER A 117 -13.61 -26.13 28.18
N ARG A 118 -12.83 -26.13 29.26
CA ARG A 118 -13.24 -26.65 30.56
C ARG A 118 -14.15 -25.71 31.35
N LYS A 119 -14.31 -24.45 30.94
CA LYS A 119 -14.99 -23.42 31.74
C LYS A 119 -16.41 -23.06 31.28
N HIS A 120 -16.81 -23.29 30.01
CA HIS A 120 -18.09 -22.78 29.49
C HIS A 120 -18.78 -23.67 28.44
N PRO A 121 -19.30 -24.86 28.80
CA PRO A 121 -19.69 -25.91 27.85
C PRO A 121 -20.86 -25.59 26.89
N ASP A 122 -21.78 -24.69 27.22
CA ASP A 122 -23.10 -24.67 26.56
C ASP A 122 -23.29 -23.58 25.49
N ASN A 123 -22.24 -22.84 25.10
CA ASN A 123 -22.36 -21.76 24.11
C ASN A 123 -21.06 -21.51 23.29
N GLU A 124 -20.18 -22.50 23.20
CA GLU A 124 -18.83 -22.32 22.63
C GLU A 124 -18.83 -22.16 21.10
N GLU A 125 -19.66 -22.92 20.39
CA GLU A 125 -19.72 -22.87 18.92
C GLU A 125 -20.20 -21.50 18.42
N HIS A 126 -21.28 -20.97 18.99
CA HIS A 126 -21.82 -19.68 18.57
C HIS A 126 -20.84 -18.53 18.85
N LYS A 127 -20.19 -18.53 20.01
CA LYS A 127 -19.18 -17.53 20.37
C LYS A 127 -17.93 -17.63 19.50
N ALA A 128 -17.42 -18.84 19.25
CA ALA A 128 -16.27 -19.07 18.37
C ALA A 128 -16.56 -18.58 16.94
N ARG A 129 -17.74 -18.89 16.40
CA ARG A 129 -18.17 -18.41 15.08
C ARG A 129 -18.30 -16.89 15.02
N MET A 130 -18.83 -16.25 16.06
CA MET A 130 -18.89 -14.78 16.14
C MET A 130 -17.50 -14.14 16.16
N ILE A 131 -16.54 -14.72 16.88
CA ILE A 131 -15.15 -14.27 16.90
C ILE A 131 -14.47 -14.46 15.53
N LEU A 132 -14.63 -15.64 14.92
CA LEU A 132 -14.12 -15.92 13.57
C LEU A 132 -14.72 -14.98 12.52
N LEU A 133 -16.00 -14.64 12.65
CA LEU A 133 -16.67 -13.68 11.78
C LEU A 133 -16.05 -12.28 11.95
N ALA A 134 -15.81 -11.84 13.19
CA ALA A 134 -15.15 -10.56 13.47
C ALA A 134 -13.74 -10.52 12.86
N PHE A 135 -12.95 -11.60 12.98
CA PHE A 135 -11.64 -11.70 12.34
C PHE A 135 -11.73 -11.63 10.81
N THR A 136 -12.70 -12.33 10.21
CA THR A 136 -12.89 -12.33 8.76
C THR A 136 -13.19 -10.91 8.26
N VAL A 137 -14.12 -10.21 8.92
CA VAL A 137 -14.46 -8.81 8.60
C VAL A 137 -13.25 -7.89 8.78
N ALA A 138 -12.48 -8.07 9.87
CA ALA A 138 -11.27 -7.30 10.12
C ALA A 138 -10.24 -7.47 8.99
N PHE A 139 -9.97 -8.71 8.55
CA PHE A 139 -9.04 -8.95 7.43
C PHE A 139 -9.54 -8.37 6.11
N ILE A 140 -10.85 -8.40 5.83
CA ILE A 140 -11.43 -7.76 4.64
C ILE A 140 -11.21 -6.24 4.70
N LEU A 141 -11.48 -5.59 5.83
CA LEU A 141 -11.27 -4.15 5.99
C LEU A 141 -9.79 -3.79 5.83
N LEU A 142 -8.88 -4.54 6.45
CA LEU A 142 -7.44 -4.36 6.33
C LEU A 142 -6.96 -4.54 4.88
N PHE A 143 -7.53 -5.50 4.15
CA PHE A 143 -7.25 -5.72 2.74
C PHE A 143 -7.66 -4.51 1.88
N VAL A 144 -8.87 -3.98 2.09
CA VAL A 144 -9.35 -2.78 1.38
C VAL A 144 -8.45 -1.57 1.65
N VAL A 145 -8.03 -1.37 2.91
CA VAL A 145 -7.10 -0.30 3.30
C VAL A 145 -5.74 -0.49 2.62
N ALA A 146 -5.17 -1.71 2.62
CA ALA A 146 -3.90 -1.99 1.97
C ALA A 146 -3.93 -1.75 0.46
N ILE A 147 -5.04 -2.13 -0.21
CA ILE A 147 -5.25 -1.80 -1.63
C ILE A 147 -5.26 -0.30 -1.83
N LYS A 148 -5.99 0.46 -1.00
CA LYS A 148 -6.02 1.92 -1.10
C LYS A 148 -4.62 2.53 -0.94
N HIS A 149 -3.84 2.09 0.05
CA HIS A 149 -2.46 2.54 0.26
C HIS A 149 -1.57 2.21 -0.95
N TYR A 150 -1.67 1.00 -1.49
CA TYR A 150 -0.94 0.60 -2.69
C TYR A 150 -1.31 1.47 -3.90
N CYS A 151 -2.60 1.68 -4.15
CA CYS A 151 -3.09 2.48 -5.27
C CYS A 151 -2.66 3.94 -5.15
N LEU A 152 -2.75 4.54 -3.95
CA LEU A 152 -2.28 5.90 -3.68
C LEU A 152 -0.77 6.00 -3.91
N CYS A 153 0.02 5.13 -3.27
CA CYS A 153 1.46 5.10 -3.43
C CYS A 153 1.89 4.94 -4.91
N LYS A 154 1.23 4.06 -5.66
CA LYS A 154 1.50 3.86 -7.09
C LYS A 154 1.20 5.10 -7.92
N LYS A 155 0.11 5.83 -7.62
CA LYS A 155 -0.22 7.09 -8.28
C LYS A 155 0.83 8.16 -7.96
N THR A 156 1.19 8.33 -6.68
CA THR A 156 2.21 9.29 -6.22
C THR A 156 3.58 8.97 -6.81
N TYR A 157 3.97 7.70 -6.86
CA TYR A 157 5.21 7.24 -7.48
C TYR A 157 5.28 7.60 -8.98
N ARG A 158 4.23 7.31 -9.74
CA ARG A 158 4.16 7.66 -11.17
C ARG A 158 4.24 9.17 -11.38
N PHE A 159 3.60 9.93 -10.50
CA PHE A 159 3.64 11.38 -10.54
C PHE A 159 5.06 11.91 -10.32
N PHE A 160 5.74 11.52 -9.25
CA PHE A 160 7.12 11.97 -9.00
C PHE A 160 8.10 11.51 -10.07
N LYS A 161 7.96 10.28 -10.58
CA LYS A 161 8.81 9.80 -11.68
C LYS A 161 8.64 10.63 -12.95
N ALA A 162 7.42 11.08 -13.25
CA ALA A 162 7.15 11.97 -14.38
C ALA A 162 7.75 13.37 -14.14
N GLU A 163 7.69 13.88 -12.91
CA GLU A 163 8.30 15.16 -12.51
C GLU A 163 9.84 15.11 -12.63
N GLU A 164 10.47 14.03 -12.16
CA GLU A 164 11.91 13.77 -12.29
C GLU A 164 12.33 13.72 -13.77
N ALA A 165 11.59 12.99 -14.61
CA ALA A 165 11.86 12.90 -16.05
C ALA A 165 11.66 14.23 -16.78
N ALA A 166 10.75 15.10 -16.34
CA ALA A 166 10.55 16.43 -16.91
C ALA A 166 11.71 17.38 -16.54
N LYS A 167 12.25 17.30 -15.32
CA LYS A 167 13.41 18.08 -14.88
C LYS A 167 14.71 17.69 -15.60
N GLN A 168 14.82 16.43 -16.03
CA GLN A 168 16.00 15.90 -16.74
C GLN A 168 15.99 16.16 -18.25
N ARG A 169 14.87 16.62 -18.84
CA ARG A 169 14.91 17.04 -20.24
C ARG A 169 15.69 18.34 -20.32
N PRO A 170 16.82 18.41 -21.07
CA PRO A 170 17.43 19.70 -21.35
C PRO A 170 16.35 20.59 -21.95
N ALA A 171 16.31 21.87 -21.55
CA ALA A 171 15.48 22.85 -22.19
C ALA A 171 15.72 22.72 -23.69
N VAL A 172 14.73 22.20 -24.42
CA VAL A 172 14.79 22.17 -25.87
C VAL A 172 14.81 23.64 -26.25
N VAL A 173 16.02 24.13 -26.54
CA VAL A 173 16.25 25.42 -27.19
C VAL A 173 15.21 25.49 -28.30
N GLU A 174 14.32 26.48 -28.22
CA GLU A 174 13.35 26.72 -29.28
C GLU A 174 14.14 26.82 -30.58
N ALA A 175 14.06 25.77 -31.41
CA ALA A 175 14.56 25.83 -32.77
C ALA A 175 13.75 26.94 -33.46
N SER A 176 14.40 28.09 -33.64
CA SER A 176 13.82 29.33 -34.17
C SER A 176 13.58 29.29 -35.67
N SER A 177 13.70 28.12 -36.31
CA SER A 177 13.43 27.96 -37.73
C SER A 177 12.43 26.82 -37.99
N THR A 178 11.42 27.12 -38.80
CA THR A 178 10.37 26.20 -39.25
C THR A 178 10.94 24.97 -39.98
N ASN A 179 12.16 25.08 -40.51
CA ASN A 179 12.86 24.03 -41.24
C ASN A 179 13.46 22.96 -40.31
N ASP A 180 13.93 23.34 -39.12
CA ASP A 180 14.50 22.39 -38.15
C ASP A 180 13.45 21.46 -37.55
N ARG A 181 12.19 21.93 -37.45
CA ARG A 181 11.05 21.10 -37.01
C ARG A 181 10.69 20.01 -38.00
N LEU A 182 10.89 20.24 -39.30
CA LEU A 182 10.64 19.23 -40.33
C LEU A 182 11.76 18.18 -40.32
N ALA A 183 13.02 18.62 -40.24
CA ALA A 183 14.18 17.73 -40.13
C ALA A 183 14.12 16.83 -38.88
N ALA A 184 13.75 17.37 -37.73
CA ALA A 184 13.58 16.60 -36.49
C ALA A 184 12.43 15.57 -36.55
N ARG A 185 11.36 15.87 -37.30
CA ARG A 185 10.26 14.91 -37.54
C ARG A 185 10.63 13.80 -38.52
N MET A 186 11.47 14.09 -39.52
CA MET A 186 11.96 13.09 -40.46
C MET A 186 12.98 12.15 -39.79
N ASN A 187 13.84 12.68 -38.93
CA ASN A 187 14.84 11.87 -38.21
C ASN A 187 14.17 10.91 -37.19
N ASN A 188 13.13 11.36 -36.48
CA ASN A 188 12.37 10.49 -35.57
C ASN A 188 11.57 9.36 -36.27
N ARG A 189 11.24 9.51 -37.56
CA ARG A 189 10.59 8.43 -38.33
C ARG A 189 11.57 7.33 -38.74
N GLN A 190 12.85 7.65 -38.94
CA GLN A 190 13.87 6.64 -39.25
C GLN A 190 14.27 5.84 -38.01
N VAL A 191 14.33 6.47 -36.83
CA VAL A 191 14.67 5.76 -35.57
C VAL A 191 13.53 4.82 -35.12
N ALA A 192 12.27 5.15 -35.40
CA ALA A 192 11.13 4.30 -35.03
C ALA A 192 11.07 2.96 -35.78
N HIS A 193 11.75 2.82 -36.93
CA HIS A 193 11.82 1.57 -37.69
C HIS A 193 12.99 0.65 -37.28
N SER A 194 13.90 1.11 -36.43
CA SER A 194 15.10 0.36 -36.03
C SER A 194 14.96 -0.44 -34.72
N ASN A 195 13.88 -0.25 -33.97
CA ASN A 195 13.69 -0.87 -32.64
C ASN A 195 12.69 -2.04 -32.64
N TYR A 196 12.45 -2.65 -33.80
CA TYR A 196 11.71 -3.91 -33.91
C TYR A 196 12.60 -4.98 -34.54
N PHE A 197 13.66 -5.36 -33.83
CA PHE A 197 14.30 -6.67 -33.92
C PHE A 197 14.84 -7.03 -32.53
#